data_AF-A0ABD2PT24-F1
#
_entry.id   AF-A0ABD2PT24-F1
#
_cell.length_a   1.000
_cell.length_b   1.000
_cell.length_c   1.000
_cell.angle_alpha   90.00
_cell.angle_beta   90.00
_cell.angle_gamma   90.00
#
_symmetry.space_group_name_H-M   'P 1'
#
loop_
_entity.id
_entity.type
_entity.pdbx_description
1 polymer ?
#
loop_
_entity_poly.entity_id
_entity_poly.type
_entity_poly.pdbx_seq_one_letter_code
_entity_poly.pdbx_strand_id
1 'polypeptide(L)'
;NANQVPLDGRILLRLNQMQDQYEAALNRLALALPRLRLRMIFLINNLDLVITVLTEQGHGESKEVERCRDAITKYTQTFIDQALLPFFGSMLTFIKATQETSKKEGEAATAVGDETRITHIIRGFNIDWRNAIEKIHSEILGEFSNFTIANRIFQALLTQLIHYYHEFQSALNTAPYNAMSIRIQLVGVHEIVNEIKKFVSNSLVLK
;
A
#
# COMPACT_ATOMS: atom_id res chain seq x y z
N ASN A 1 1.97 37.96 19.62
CA ASN A 1 3.41 38.25 19.82
C ASN A 1 4.12 38.04 18.50
N ALA A 2 4.88 39.05 18.08
CA ALA A 2 5.80 39.13 16.95
C ALA A 2 5.22 39.07 15.52
N ASN A 3 5.33 40.22 14.85
CA ASN A 3 5.39 40.38 13.39
C ASN A 3 6.28 39.29 12.76
N GLN A 4 5.69 38.32 12.06
CA GLN A 4 6.45 37.58 11.04
C GLN A 4 6.60 38.52 9.85
N VAL A 5 7.76 39.17 9.76
CA VAL A 5 8.18 39.82 8.52
C VAL A 5 8.15 38.73 7.43
N PRO A 6 7.39 38.91 6.33
CA PRO A 6 7.35 37.91 5.28
C PRO A 6 8.77 37.67 4.77
N LEU A 7 9.16 36.38 4.68
CA LEU A 7 10.45 35.98 4.12
C LEU A 7 10.63 36.59 2.73
N ASP A 8 11.83 37.13 2.47
CA ASP A 8 12.22 37.67 1.17
C ASP A 8 11.92 36.63 0.07
N GLY A 9 11.26 37.05 -1.01
CA GLY A 9 10.92 36.19 -2.15
C GLY A 9 12.15 35.49 -2.75
N ARG A 10 13.35 36.08 -2.65
CA ARG A 10 14.61 35.43 -3.04
C ARG A 10 14.96 34.25 -2.15
N ILE A 11 14.74 34.37 -0.84
CA ILE A 11 14.97 33.28 0.12
C ILE A 11 13.97 32.15 -0.14
N LEU A 12 12.68 32.48 -0.32
CA LEU A 12 11.65 31.49 -0.66
C LEU A 12 11.97 30.76 -1.97
N LEU A 13 12.46 31.46 -3.00
CA LEU A 13 12.89 30.83 -4.25
C LEU A 13 14.05 29.85 -4.03
N ARG A 14 15.05 30.22 -3.23
CA ARG A 14 16.20 29.35 -2.93
C ARG A 14 15.81 28.13 -2.10
N LEU A 15 14.89 28.28 -1.16
CA LEU A 15 14.36 27.16 -0.38
C LEU A 15 13.60 26.17 -1.26
N ASN A 16 12.73 26.65 -2.15
CA ASN A 16 12.06 25.78 -3.13
C ASN A 16 13.06 25.05 -4.03
N GLN A 17 14.08 25.75 -4.54
CA GLN A 17 15.13 25.12 -5.33
C GLN A 17 15.89 24.05 -4.54
N MET A 18 16.20 24.30 -3.27
CA MET A 18 16.85 23.32 -2.40
C MET A 18 15.97 22.08 -2.23
N GLN A 19 14.67 22.26 -2.01
CA GLN A 19 13.72 21.16 -1.89
C GLN A 19 13.64 20.31 -3.17
N ASP A 20 13.57 20.96 -4.34
CA ASP A 20 13.57 20.27 -5.64
C ASP A 20 14.85 19.45 -5.84
N GLN A 21 16.00 20.03 -5.50
CA GLN A 21 17.28 19.33 -5.61
C GLN A 21 17.41 18.17 -4.62
N TYR A 22 16.88 18.33 -3.40
CA TYR A 22 16.83 17.27 -2.40
C TYR A 22 15.97 16.09 -2.87
N GLU A 23 14.74 16.35 -3.35
CA GLU A 23 13.87 15.30 -3.88
C GLU A 23 14.49 14.61 -5.11
N ALA A 24 15.12 15.36 -6.01
CA ALA A 24 15.80 14.81 -7.17
C ALA A 24 17.00 13.92 -6.74
N ALA A 25 17.75 14.34 -5.71
CA ALA A 25 18.84 13.55 -5.16
C ALA A 25 18.34 12.26 -4.51
N LEU A 26 17.29 12.32 -3.68
CA LEU A 26 16.67 11.15 -3.08
C LEU A 26 16.21 10.16 -4.16
N ASN A 27 15.54 10.64 -5.22
CA ASN A 27 15.10 9.78 -6.32
C ASN A 27 16.29 9.11 -7.03
N ARG A 28 17.38 9.84 -7.30
CA ARG A 28 18.59 9.24 -7.90
C ARG A 28 19.23 8.19 -6.99
N LEU A 29 19.31 8.46 -5.68
CA LEU A 29 19.85 7.50 -4.72
C LEU A 29 18.96 6.26 -4.59
N ALA A 30 17.64 6.44 -4.60
CA ALA A 30 16.69 5.33 -4.58
C ALA A 30 16.89 4.40 -5.78
N LEU A 31 17.21 4.91 -6.97
CA LEU A 31 17.48 4.08 -8.15
C LEU A 31 18.70 3.16 -7.99
N ALA A 32 19.64 3.50 -7.10
CA ALA A 32 20.78 2.63 -6.79
C ALA A 32 20.38 1.37 -6.00
N LEU A 33 19.20 1.36 -5.37
CA LEU A 33 18.69 0.19 -4.66
C LEU A 33 18.09 -0.83 -5.64
N PRO A 34 18.35 -2.13 -5.45
CA PRO A 34 18.04 -3.16 -6.46
C PRO A 34 16.55 -3.50 -6.57
N ARG A 35 15.78 -3.32 -5.49
CA ARG A 35 14.37 -3.73 -5.40
C ARG A 35 13.47 -2.53 -5.22
N LEU A 36 12.36 -2.48 -5.95
CA LEU A 36 11.37 -1.38 -5.86
C LEU A 36 10.87 -1.18 -4.42
N ARG A 37 10.61 -2.26 -3.67
CA ARG A 37 10.25 -2.19 -2.24
C ARG A 37 11.28 -1.42 -1.41
N LEU A 38 12.57 -1.70 -1.59
CA LEU A 38 13.66 -1.00 -0.90
C LEU A 38 13.72 0.48 -1.28
N ARG A 39 13.44 0.82 -2.54
CA ARG A 39 13.35 2.22 -3.00
C ARG A 39 12.27 2.98 -2.24
N MET A 40 11.09 2.36 -2.10
CA MET A 40 9.97 3.00 -1.40
C MET A 40 10.27 3.17 0.09
N ILE A 41 10.83 2.15 0.75
CA ILE A 41 11.26 2.24 2.16
C ILE A 41 12.25 3.40 2.35
N PHE A 42 13.28 3.48 1.50
CA PHE A 42 14.27 4.56 1.55
C PHE A 42 13.61 5.94 1.40
N LEU A 43 12.77 6.12 0.38
CA LEU A 43 12.11 7.41 0.13
C LEU A 43 11.18 7.82 1.27
N ILE A 44 10.37 6.89 1.78
CA ILE A 44 9.44 7.15 2.89
C ILE A 44 10.21 7.52 4.16
N ASN A 45 11.23 6.75 4.55
CA ASN A 45 12.00 7.04 5.76
C ASN A 45 12.71 8.40 5.69
N ASN A 46 13.27 8.77 4.53
CA ASN A 46 13.95 10.06 4.37
C ASN A 46 12.98 11.25 4.36
N LEU A 47 11.80 11.10 3.78
CA LEU A 47 10.79 12.16 3.79
C LEU A 47 10.11 12.29 5.16
N ASP A 48 9.91 11.18 5.87
CA ASP A 48 9.41 11.22 7.25
C ASP A 48 10.37 11.95 8.18
N LEU A 49 11.67 11.74 8.02
CA LEU A 49 12.67 12.46 8.79
C LEU A 49 12.55 13.97 8.58
N VAL A 50 12.35 14.42 7.34
CA VAL A 50 12.10 15.85 7.04
C VAL A 50 10.84 16.35 7.73
N ILE A 51 9.73 15.60 7.64
CA ILE A 51 8.48 15.96 8.32
C ILE A 51 8.68 16.04 9.83
N THR A 52 9.35 15.05 10.42
CA THR A 52 9.60 14.96 11.85
C THR A 52 10.39 16.17 12.34
N VAL A 53 11.54 16.46 11.71
CA VAL A 53 12.38 17.60 12.07
C VAL A 53 11.63 18.93 11.92
N LEU A 54 10.93 19.16 10.80
CA LEU A 54 10.20 20.41 10.59
C LEU A 54 9.02 20.56 11.56
N THR A 55 8.34 19.47 11.90
CA THR A 55 7.23 19.47 12.86
C THR A 55 7.74 19.78 14.27
N GLU A 56 8.87 19.21 14.69
CA GLU A 56 9.51 19.50 15.99
C GLU A 56 9.94 20.96 16.12
N GLN A 57 10.28 21.62 15.02
CA GLN A 57 10.61 23.05 14.99
C GLN A 57 9.38 23.97 14.88
N GLY A 58 8.16 23.43 14.94
CA GLY A 58 6.91 24.20 14.85
C GLY A 58 6.46 24.54 13.44
N HIS A 59 7.04 23.90 12.41
CA HIS A 59 6.73 24.12 10.99
C HIS A 59 5.95 22.94 10.37
N GLY A 60 5.17 22.21 11.17
CA GLY A 60 4.40 21.03 10.73
C GLY A 60 3.31 21.31 9.70
N GLU A 61 2.90 22.57 9.53
CA GLU A 61 1.90 23.04 8.55
C GLU A 61 2.55 23.79 7.37
N SER A 62 3.87 23.66 7.21
CA SER A 62 4.60 24.28 6.09
C SER A 62 4.29 23.57 4.77
N LYS A 63 4.45 24.29 3.65
CA LYS A 63 4.25 23.72 2.30
C LYS A 63 5.22 22.58 2.02
N GLU A 64 6.41 22.66 2.60
CA GLU A 64 7.46 21.67 2.51
C GLU A 64 7.02 20.34 3.14
N VAL A 65 6.37 20.41 4.32
CA VAL A 65 5.81 19.24 5.00
C VAL A 65 4.65 18.63 4.20
N GLU A 66 3.72 19.46 3.69
CA GLU A 66 2.61 18.96 2.86
C GLU A 66 3.12 18.24 1.60
N ARG A 67 4.11 18.83 0.92
CA ARG A 67 4.74 18.20 -0.24
C ARG A 67 5.39 16.85 0.10
N CYS A 68 6.02 16.74 1.27
CA CYS A 68 6.56 15.46 1.75
C CYS A 68 5.44 14.45 2.05
N ARG A 69 4.32 14.87 2.67
CA ARG A 69 3.15 14.01 2.96
C ARG A 69 2.54 13.45 1.67
N ASP A 70 2.40 14.29 0.65
CA ASP A 70 1.89 13.88 -0.67
C ASP A 70 2.81 12.84 -1.33
N ALA A 71 4.13 13.07 -1.28
CA ALA A 71 5.11 12.13 -1.83
C ALA A 71 5.11 10.80 -1.06
N ILE A 72 5.09 10.83 0.28
CA ILE A 72 4.98 9.62 1.11
C ILE A 72 3.72 8.84 0.78
N THR A 73 2.58 9.50 0.56
CA THR A 73 1.32 8.84 0.20
C THR A 73 1.47 8.04 -1.10
N LYS A 74 2.09 8.64 -2.14
CA LYS A 74 2.34 7.97 -3.43
C LYS A 74 3.29 6.78 -3.29
N TYR A 75 4.39 6.94 -2.55
CA TYR A 75 5.35 5.87 -2.32
C TYR A 75 4.77 4.75 -1.45
N THR A 76 3.92 5.10 -0.48
CA THR A 76 3.21 4.14 0.37
C THR A 76 2.31 3.23 -0.47
N GLN A 77 1.55 3.79 -1.41
CA GLN A 77 0.72 2.96 -2.31
C GLN A 77 1.58 1.97 -3.10
N THR A 78 2.69 2.44 -3.67
CA THR A 78 3.62 1.58 -4.43
C THR A 78 4.26 0.51 -3.53
N PHE A 79 4.62 0.87 -2.30
CA PHE A 79 5.13 -0.06 -1.30
C PHE A 79 4.10 -1.16 -0.96
N ILE A 80 2.85 -0.78 -0.72
CA ILE A 80 1.76 -1.71 -0.39
C ILE A 80 1.58 -2.75 -1.49
N ASP A 81 1.57 -2.32 -2.75
CA ASP A 81 1.47 -3.25 -3.88
C ASP A 81 2.64 -4.24 -3.90
N GLN A 82 3.87 -3.76 -3.64
CA GLN A 82 5.05 -4.63 -3.54
C GLN A 82 5.01 -5.58 -2.33
N ALA A 83 4.42 -5.16 -1.21
CA ALA A 83 4.31 -5.96 0.00
C ALA A 83 3.25 -7.07 -0.13
N LEU A 84 2.16 -6.82 -0.87
CA LEU A 84 1.09 -7.79 -1.08
C LEU A 84 1.42 -8.84 -2.15
N LEU A 85 2.23 -8.49 -3.16
CA LEU A 85 2.54 -9.37 -4.30
C LEU A 85 3.07 -10.77 -3.93
N PRO A 86 4.00 -10.94 -2.97
CA PRO A 86 4.53 -12.27 -2.63
C PRO A 86 3.48 -13.24 -2.07
N PHE A 87 2.41 -12.71 -1.47
CA PHE A 87 1.38 -13.51 -0.79
C PHE A 87 0.10 -13.63 -1.61
N PHE A 88 -0.28 -12.57 -2.29
CA PHE A 88 -1.57 -12.45 -2.97
C PHE A 88 -1.43 -12.25 -4.49
N GLY A 89 -0.22 -12.34 -5.06
CA GLY A 89 0.04 -12.06 -6.46
C GLY A 89 -0.82 -12.86 -7.45
N SER A 90 -1.09 -14.14 -7.18
CA SER A 90 -1.97 -14.96 -8.01
C SER A 90 -3.41 -14.44 -8.04
N MET A 91 -3.93 -13.98 -6.90
CA MET A 91 -5.24 -13.34 -6.77
C MET A 91 -5.26 -12.00 -7.52
N LEU A 92 -4.26 -11.15 -7.31
CA LEU A 92 -4.16 -9.83 -7.96
C LEU A 92 -4.06 -9.94 -9.49
N THR A 93 -3.30 -10.92 -9.98
CA THR A 93 -3.16 -11.18 -11.43
C THR A 93 -4.47 -11.67 -12.02
N PHE A 94 -5.24 -12.47 -11.28
CA PHE A 94 -6.56 -12.89 -11.70
C PHE A 94 -7.53 -11.71 -11.77
N ILE A 95 -7.58 -10.85 -10.75
CA ILE A 95 -8.44 -9.64 -10.75
C ILE A 95 -8.14 -8.80 -12.00
N LYS A 96 -6.87 -8.49 -12.27
CA LYS A 96 -6.47 -7.71 -13.45
C LYS A 96 -6.90 -8.36 -14.77
N ALA A 97 -6.67 -9.66 -14.92
CA ALA A 97 -7.10 -10.39 -16.11
C ALA A 97 -8.63 -10.31 -16.31
N THR A 98 -9.42 -10.45 -15.25
CA THR A 98 -10.88 -10.32 -15.35
C THR A 98 -11.35 -8.90 -15.70
N GLN A 99 -10.66 -7.87 -15.20
CA GLN A 99 -10.95 -6.47 -15.52
C GLN A 99 -10.58 -6.10 -16.97
N GLU A 100 -9.57 -6.75 -17.55
CA GLU A 100 -9.18 -6.54 -18.95
C GLU A 100 -10.14 -7.24 -19.90
N THR A 101 -10.57 -8.46 -19.57
CA THR A 101 -11.55 -9.21 -20.37
C THR A 101 -12.94 -8.56 -20.34
N SER A 102 -13.37 -8.01 -19.21
CA SER A 102 -14.66 -7.30 -19.13
C SER A 102 -14.70 -6.01 -19.97
N LYS A 103 -13.55 -5.40 -20.27
CA LYS A 103 -13.43 -4.21 -21.13
C LYS A 103 -13.37 -4.54 -22.62
N LYS A 104 -12.99 -5.77 -22.99
CA LYS A 104 -12.95 -6.24 -24.37
C LYS A 104 -14.20 -7.08 -24.62
N GLU A 105 -15.28 -6.41 -25.02
CA GLU A 105 -16.54 -7.08 -25.39
C GLU A 105 -16.26 -8.22 -26.39
N GLY A 106 -16.52 -9.48 -25.99
CA GLY A 106 -16.83 -10.55 -26.96
C GLY A 106 -15.94 -11.81 -26.99
N GLU A 107 -14.83 -11.90 -26.26
CA GLU A 107 -14.05 -13.15 -26.24
C GLU A 107 -14.29 -13.94 -24.95
N ALA A 108 -15.08 -15.01 -25.05
CA ALA A 108 -15.27 -15.97 -23.98
C ALA A 108 -13.92 -16.61 -23.63
N ALA A 109 -13.35 -16.23 -22.49
CA ALA A 109 -12.14 -16.82 -21.96
C ALA A 109 -12.29 -18.36 -21.88
N THR A 110 -11.28 -19.09 -22.35
CA THR A 110 -11.23 -20.55 -22.36
C THR A 110 -11.27 -21.10 -20.92
N ALA A 111 -12.48 -21.44 -20.47
CA ALA A 111 -12.86 -21.67 -19.07
C ALA A 111 -12.17 -22.85 -18.34
N VAL A 112 -11.58 -23.80 -19.05
CA VAL A 112 -11.12 -25.07 -18.45
C VAL A 112 -9.76 -24.92 -17.73
N GLY A 113 -8.89 -24.02 -18.21
CA GLY A 113 -7.59 -23.75 -17.56
C GLY A 113 -7.70 -22.89 -16.30
N ASP A 114 -8.73 -22.04 -16.23
CA ASP A 114 -8.90 -21.08 -15.14
C ASP A 114 -9.49 -21.70 -13.87
N GLU A 115 -10.26 -22.80 -13.96
CA GLU A 115 -10.88 -23.43 -12.79
C GLU A 115 -9.86 -24.00 -11.79
N THR A 116 -8.85 -24.71 -12.29
CA THR A 116 -7.78 -25.28 -11.44
C THR A 116 -6.99 -24.16 -10.76
N ARG A 117 -6.70 -23.09 -11.51
CA ARG A 117 -5.99 -21.91 -11.00
C ARG A 117 -6.81 -21.19 -9.92
N ILE A 118 -8.08 -20.92 -10.17
CA ILE A 118 -8.99 -20.28 -9.21
C ILE A 118 -9.15 -21.13 -7.96
N THR A 119 -9.27 -22.45 -8.11
CA THR A 119 -9.33 -23.37 -6.98
C THR A 119 -8.09 -23.29 -6.10
N HIS A 120 -6.90 -23.21 -6.72
CA HIS A 120 -5.66 -23.03 -5.98
C HIS A 120 -5.60 -21.66 -5.28
N ILE A 121 -6.05 -20.59 -5.94
CA ILE A 121 -6.11 -19.24 -5.33
C ILE A 121 -7.03 -19.23 -4.10
N ILE A 122 -8.24 -19.77 -4.21
CA ILE A 122 -9.22 -19.78 -3.10
C ILE A 122 -8.68 -20.60 -1.93
N ARG A 123 -8.18 -21.82 -2.19
CA ARG A 123 -7.64 -22.69 -1.14
C ARG A 123 -6.40 -22.08 -0.48
N GLY A 124 -5.47 -21.56 -1.28
CA GLY A 124 -4.26 -20.91 -0.77
C GLY A 124 -4.60 -19.69 0.08
N PHE A 125 -5.52 -18.84 -0.39
CA PHE A 125 -5.99 -17.71 0.40
C PHE A 125 -6.56 -18.17 1.74
N ASN A 126 -7.50 -19.13 1.76
CA ASN A 126 -8.15 -19.60 2.98
C ASN A 126 -7.18 -20.14 4.04
N ILE A 127 -6.07 -20.75 3.61
CA ILE A 127 -5.07 -21.34 4.51
C ILE A 127 -4.14 -20.26 5.08
N ASP A 128 -3.64 -19.36 4.22
CA ASP A 128 -2.44 -18.58 4.55
C ASP A 128 -2.69 -17.10 4.83
N TRP A 129 -3.88 -16.56 4.56
CA TRP A 129 -4.12 -15.12 4.62
C TRP A 129 -3.79 -14.47 5.98
N ARG A 130 -4.06 -15.17 7.10
CA ARG A 130 -3.73 -14.66 8.46
C ARG A 130 -2.23 -14.61 8.68
N ASN A 131 -1.53 -15.71 8.39
CA ASN A 131 -0.09 -15.82 8.51
C ASN A 131 0.63 -14.80 7.61
N ALA A 132 0.10 -14.57 6.41
CA ALA A 132 0.59 -13.54 5.49
C ALA A 132 0.48 -12.14 6.10
N ILE A 133 -0.67 -11.78 6.70
CA ILE A 133 -0.85 -10.49 7.37
C ILE A 133 0.15 -10.32 8.52
N GLU A 134 0.32 -11.33 9.37
CA GLU A 134 1.27 -11.30 10.50
C GLU A 134 2.72 -11.12 10.03
N LYS A 135 3.12 -11.86 8.99
CA LYS A 135 4.46 -11.74 8.42
C LYS A 135 4.70 -10.36 7.82
N ILE A 136 3.76 -9.84 7.03
CA ILE A 136 3.83 -8.49 6.47
C ILE A 136 3.94 -7.45 7.59
N HIS A 137 3.16 -7.59 8.67
CA HIS A 137 3.22 -6.70 9.82
C HIS A 137 4.63 -6.69 10.43
N SER A 138 5.19 -7.86 10.71
CA SER A 138 6.54 -7.98 11.27
C SER A 138 7.61 -7.38 10.35
N GLU A 139 7.49 -7.56 9.04
CA GLU A 139 8.40 -6.96 8.07
C GLU A 139 8.31 -5.43 8.10
N ILE A 140 7.09 -4.86 8.09
CA ILE A 140 6.88 -3.41 8.14
C ILE A 140 7.47 -2.82 9.43
N LEU A 141 7.27 -3.47 10.58
CA LEU A 141 7.86 -3.01 11.84
C LEU A 141 9.40 -3.02 11.83
N GLY A 142 10.04 -3.87 11.03
CA GLY A 142 11.49 -3.92 10.85
C GLY A 142 12.04 -2.96 9.78
N GLU A 143 11.20 -2.53 8.84
CA GLU A 143 11.61 -1.72 7.68
C GLU A 143 11.52 -0.20 7.92
N PHE A 144 10.67 0.25 8.84
CA PHE A 144 10.42 1.68 9.12
C PHE A 144 10.91 2.09 10.50
N SER A 145 11.73 3.14 10.55
CA SER A 145 12.32 3.66 11.79
C SER A 145 11.29 4.33 12.72
N ASN A 146 10.19 4.83 12.15
CA ASN A 146 9.13 5.51 12.88
C ASN A 146 7.91 4.58 13.02
N PHE A 147 7.64 4.15 14.26
CA PHE A 147 6.53 3.24 14.57
C PHE A 147 5.16 3.81 14.19
N THR A 148 4.98 5.14 14.23
CA THR A 148 3.73 5.79 13.81
C THR A 148 3.52 5.61 12.31
N ILE A 149 4.57 5.75 11.51
CA ILE A 149 4.51 5.50 10.07
C ILE A 149 4.30 4.02 9.78
N ALA A 150 5.05 3.13 10.44
CA ALA A 150 4.90 1.69 10.26
C ALA A 150 3.43 1.25 10.45
N ASN A 151 2.78 1.74 11.51
CA ASN A 151 1.37 1.46 11.75
C ASN A 151 0.43 2.07 10.71
N ARG A 152 0.66 3.31 10.27
CA ARG A 152 -0.18 3.94 9.23
C ARG A 152 -0.08 3.19 7.90
N ILE A 153 1.13 2.79 7.50
CA ILE A 153 1.37 1.99 6.30
C ILE A 153 0.68 0.64 6.42
N PHE A 154 0.81 -0.02 7.57
CA PHE A 154 0.15 -1.30 7.80
C PHE A 154 -1.38 -1.19 7.75
N GLN A 155 -1.96 -0.16 8.38
CA GLN A 155 -3.41 0.09 8.31
C GLN A 155 -3.86 0.33 6.86
N ALA A 156 -3.14 1.15 6.09
CA ALA A 156 -3.43 1.37 4.67
C ALA A 156 -3.32 0.07 3.85
N LEU A 157 -2.34 -0.79 4.16
CA LEU A 157 -2.20 -2.11 3.54
C LEU A 157 -3.41 -3.01 3.81
N LEU A 158 -3.91 -3.05 5.05
CA LEU A 158 -5.09 -3.83 5.41
C LEU A 158 -6.33 -3.32 4.68
N THR A 159 -6.51 -2.00 4.58
CA THR A 159 -7.58 -1.40 3.78
C THR A 159 -7.47 -1.81 2.31
N GLN A 160 -6.28 -1.74 1.73
CA GLN A 160 -6.04 -2.13 0.33
C GLN A 160 -6.30 -3.64 0.12
N LEU A 161 -5.93 -4.50 1.07
CA LEU A 161 -6.21 -5.93 1.01
C LEU A 161 -7.72 -6.21 1.00
N ILE A 162 -8.50 -5.52 1.84
CA ILE A 162 -9.97 -5.63 1.82
C ILE A 162 -10.53 -5.21 0.46
N HIS A 163 -10.02 -4.12 -0.11
CA HIS A 163 -10.45 -3.66 -1.43
C HIS A 163 -10.18 -4.73 -2.51
N TYR A 164 -8.95 -5.25 -2.57
CA TYR A 164 -8.60 -6.32 -3.51
C TYR A 164 -9.43 -7.58 -3.29
N TYR A 165 -9.77 -7.91 -2.05
CA TYR A 165 -10.63 -9.06 -1.76
C TYR A 165 -12.07 -8.86 -2.27
N HIS A 166 -12.61 -7.65 -2.14
CA HIS A 166 -13.92 -7.32 -2.75
C HIS A 166 -13.88 -7.41 -4.27
N GLU A 167 -12.83 -6.88 -4.91
CA GLU A 167 -12.65 -7.01 -6.36
C GLU A 167 -12.54 -8.48 -6.78
N PHE A 168 -11.84 -9.31 -5.99
CA PHE A 168 -11.75 -10.75 -6.23
C PHE A 168 -13.11 -11.44 -6.18
N GLN A 169 -13.93 -11.14 -5.16
CA GLN A 169 -15.29 -11.68 -5.06
C GLN A 169 -16.17 -11.22 -6.23
N SER A 170 -16.06 -9.94 -6.63
CA SER A 170 -16.78 -9.39 -7.76
C SER A 170 -16.41 -10.09 -9.08
N ALA A 171 -15.12 -10.31 -9.31
CA ALA A 171 -14.61 -11.05 -10.46
C ALA A 171 -15.17 -12.48 -10.51
N LEU A 172 -15.21 -13.18 -9.38
CA LEU A 172 -15.79 -14.53 -9.27
C LEU A 172 -17.32 -14.58 -9.41
N ASN A 173 -18.00 -13.43 -9.31
CA ASN A 173 -19.44 -13.33 -9.55
C ASN A 173 -19.79 -13.05 -11.02
N THR A 174 -18.79 -12.92 -11.89
CA THR A 174 -18.96 -12.72 -13.33
C THR A 174 -18.88 -14.06 -14.08
N ALA A 175 -19.59 -14.21 -15.19
CA ALA A 175 -19.49 -15.40 -16.04
C ALA A 175 -18.08 -15.50 -16.68
N PRO A 176 -17.52 -16.72 -16.86
CA PRO A 176 -18.08 -18.04 -16.54
C PRO A 176 -17.85 -18.51 -15.09
N TYR A 177 -17.12 -17.74 -14.29
CA TYR A 177 -16.72 -18.12 -12.92
C TYR A 177 -17.91 -18.22 -11.97
N ASN A 178 -19.00 -17.53 -12.28
CA ASN A 178 -20.20 -17.51 -11.49
C ASN A 178 -20.93 -18.87 -11.37
N ALA A 179 -20.53 -19.89 -12.13
CA ALA A 179 -21.05 -21.25 -12.00
C ALA A 179 -20.18 -22.14 -11.10
N MET A 180 -18.99 -21.69 -10.71
CA MET A 180 -18.04 -22.51 -9.97
C MET A 180 -18.51 -22.75 -8.52
N SER A 181 -18.53 -24.02 -8.10
CA SER A 181 -18.92 -24.45 -6.75
C SER A 181 -17.88 -24.09 -5.69
N ILE A 182 -16.60 -23.99 -6.08
CA ILE A 182 -15.49 -23.67 -5.17
C ILE A 182 -15.67 -22.31 -4.46
N ARG A 183 -16.46 -21.39 -5.03
CA ARG A 183 -16.75 -20.07 -4.44
C ARG A 183 -17.44 -20.14 -3.08
N ILE A 184 -18.16 -21.23 -2.78
CA ILE A 184 -18.78 -21.46 -1.47
C ILE A 184 -17.71 -21.58 -0.37
N GLN A 185 -16.46 -21.92 -0.74
CA GLN A 185 -15.34 -22.01 0.21
C GLN A 185 -14.69 -20.65 0.49
N LEU A 186 -15.08 -19.55 -0.16
CA LEU A 186 -14.50 -18.23 0.12
C LEU A 186 -14.71 -17.85 1.58
N VAL A 187 -13.63 -17.44 2.25
CA VAL A 187 -13.71 -16.82 3.58
C VAL A 187 -14.65 -15.61 3.53
N GLY A 188 -15.53 -15.47 4.53
CA GLY A 188 -16.43 -14.33 4.59
C GLY A 188 -15.66 -13.03 4.77
N VAL A 189 -16.02 -11.97 4.03
CA VAL A 189 -15.38 -10.64 4.18
C VAL A 189 -15.44 -10.17 5.63
N HIS A 190 -16.55 -10.43 6.33
CA HIS A 190 -16.70 -10.10 7.74
C HIS A 190 -15.67 -10.77 8.63
N GLU A 191 -15.25 -12.00 8.32
CA GLU A 191 -14.20 -12.70 9.05
C GLU A 191 -12.85 -12.00 8.87
N ILE A 192 -12.50 -11.65 7.62
CA ILE A 192 -11.28 -10.90 7.29
C ILE A 192 -11.26 -9.56 8.02
N VAL A 193 -12.37 -8.81 7.95
CA VAL A 193 -12.50 -7.51 8.61
C VAL A 193 -12.39 -7.64 10.14
N ASN A 194 -13.00 -8.65 10.74
CA ASN A 194 -12.92 -8.87 12.19
C ASN A 194 -11.50 -9.21 12.65
N GLU A 195 -10.77 -10.00 11.86
CA GLU A 195 -9.36 -10.29 12.15
C GLU A 195 -8.49 -9.03 12.01
N ILE A 196 -8.68 -8.27 10.93
CA ILE A 196 -8.00 -7.00 10.69
C ILE A 196 -8.22 -6.00 11.83
N LYS A 197 -9.45 -5.93 12.37
CA LYS A 197 -9.76 -5.07 13.52
C LYS A 197 -8.90 -5.39 14.74
N LYS A 198 -8.50 -6.66 14.97
CA LYS A 198 -7.62 -7.01 16.10
C LYS A 198 -6.26 -6.33 15.98
N PHE A 199 -5.70 -6.25 14.78
CA PHE A 199 -4.43 -5.54 14.55
C PHE A 199 -4.56 -4.04 14.77
N VAL A 200 -5.66 -3.44 14.32
CA VAL A 200 -5.95 -2.01 14.53
C VAL A 200 -6.16 -1.70 16.01
N SER A 201 -6.93 -2.52 16.73
CA SER A 201 -7.17 -2.37 18.17
C SER A 201 -5.89 -2.55 18.98
N ASN A 202 -5.04 -3.51 18.63
CA ASN A 202 -3.76 -3.72 19.32
C ASN A 202 -2.77 -2.56 19.07
N SER A 203 -2.82 -1.92 17.91
CA SER A 203 -2.01 -0.71 17.62
C SER A 203 -2.42 0.52 18.42
N LEU A 204 -3.64 0.56 18.97
CA LEU A 204 -4.14 1.64 19.83
C LEU A 204 -3.77 1.46 21.31
N VAL A 205 -3.49 0.22 21.75
CA VAL A 205 -3.16 -0.11 23.14
C VAL A 205 -1.67 0.12 23.46
N LEU A 206 -0.82 0.27 22.43
CA LEU A 206 0.61 0.58 22.57
C LEU A 206 0.91 2.09 22.53
N LYS A 207 -0.09 2.95 22.77
CA LYS A 207 0.09 4.40 22.95
C LYS A 207 0.19 4.79 24.40
#